data_AF-A0A4S5CKE3-F1
#
_entry.id   AF-A0A4S5CKE3-F1
#
_cell.length_a   1.000
_cell.length_b   1.000
_cell.length_c   1.000
_cell.angle_alpha   90.00
_cell.angle_beta   90.00
_cell.angle_gamma   90.00
#
_symmetry.space_group_name_H-M   'P 1'
#
loop_
_entity.id
_entity.type
_entity.pdbx_description
1 polymer ?
#
loop_
_entity_poly.entity_id
_entity_poly.type
_entity_poly.pdbx_seq_one_letter_code
_entity_poly.pdbx_strand_id
1 'polypeptide(L)'
;MFKKPVAVELEAINQEGEIQVVRDSGLTVQGYSVYLRVEESNGCALATCVADYDTIGPAYELAERLSQALAIPLIVMTPEALMPVKS
;
A
#
# COMPACT_ATOMS: atom_id res chain seq x y z
N MET A 1 -19.37 -14.28 6.11
CA MET A 1 -18.44 -14.91 5.15
C MET A 1 -17.24 -13.98 5.05
N PHE A 2 -16.03 -14.42 5.40
CA PHE A 2 -14.84 -13.60 5.22
C PHE A 2 -14.55 -13.51 3.72
N LYS A 3 -14.56 -12.29 3.19
CA LYS A 3 -14.15 -12.05 1.81
C LYS A 3 -12.63 -12.15 1.72
N LYS A 4 -12.15 -12.72 0.62
CA LYS A 4 -10.71 -12.85 0.38
C LYS A 4 -10.15 -11.50 -0.05
N PRO A 5 -8.93 -11.15 0.40
CA PRO A 5 -8.22 -10.03 -0.17
C PRO A 5 -8.05 -10.19 -1.69
N VAL A 6 -8.08 -9.08 -2.40
CA VAL A 6 -7.93 -9.00 -3.86
C VAL A 6 -6.64 -8.28 -4.27
N ALA A 7 -6.02 -7.52 -3.36
CA ALA A 7 -4.71 -6.91 -3.57
C ALA A 7 -4.00 -6.67 -2.23
N VAL A 8 -2.67 -6.58 -2.29
CA VAL A 8 -1.83 -5.98 -1.26
C VAL A 8 -1.48 -4.57 -1.71
N GLU A 9 -1.58 -3.59 -0.83
CA GLU A 9 -1.22 -2.20 -1.14
C GLU A 9 -0.08 -1.76 -0.22
N LEU A 10 0.99 -1.20 -0.79
CA LEU A 10 2.09 -0.60 -0.05
C LEU A 10 2.06 0.90 -0.26
N GLU A 11 1.77 1.66 0.78
CA GLU A 11 1.52 3.10 0.67
C GLU A 11 2.52 3.89 1.50
N ALA A 12 2.93 5.07 1.02
CA ALA A 12 3.69 6.02 1.82
C ALA A 12 2.72 6.93 2.59
N ILE A 13 3.03 7.22 3.85
CA ILE A 13 2.19 8.03 4.75
C ILE A 13 2.87 9.37 5.10
N ASN A 14 2.07 10.44 5.22
CA ASN A 14 2.53 11.75 5.72
C ASN A 14 2.43 11.84 7.26
N GLN A 15 2.76 13.01 7.83
CA GLN A 15 2.68 13.27 9.28
C GLN A 15 1.28 13.16 9.88
N GLU A 16 0.24 13.31 9.07
CA GLU A 16 -1.15 13.20 9.49
C GLU A 16 -1.69 11.77 9.32
N GLY A 17 -0.83 10.82 8.91
CA GLY A 17 -1.22 9.45 8.59
C GLY A 17 -2.01 9.33 7.30
N GLU A 18 -2.03 10.40 6.49
CA GLU A 18 -2.77 10.44 5.24
C GLU A 18 -1.95 9.82 4.11
N ILE A 19 -2.60 8.85 3.49
CA ILE A 19 -2.09 7.98 2.42
C ILE A 19 -2.03 8.70 1.07
N GLN A 20 -3.07 9.46 0.73
CA GLN A 20 -3.26 10.03 -0.60
C GLN A 20 -2.41 11.29 -0.87
N VAL A 21 -1.91 11.93 0.19
CA VAL A 21 -1.35 13.29 0.10
C VAL A 21 0.15 13.30 -0.19
N VAL A 22 0.86 12.20 0.06
CA VAL A 22 2.28 12.08 -0.32
C VAL A 22 2.46 12.10 -1.85
N ARG A 23 1.51 11.51 -2.60
CA ARG A 23 1.59 11.35 -4.06
C ARG A 23 1.52 12.67 -4.83
N ASP A 24 0.60 13.56 -4.46
CA ASP A 24 0.26 14.73 -5.28
C ASP A 24 0.86 16.05 -4.77
N SER A 25 1.25 16.11 -3.49
CA SER A 25 1.63 17.37 -2.83
C SER A 25 3.12 17.47 -2.48
N GLY A 26 3.93 16.44 -2.78
CA GLY A 26 5.38 16.43 -2.47
C GLY A 26 5.67 16.47 -0.96
N LEU A 27 4.73 15.99 -0.14
CA LEU A 27 4.90 15.94 1.31
C LEU A 27 5.99 14.96 1.72
N THR A 28 6.66 15.27 2.82
CA THR A 28 7.65 14.39 3.43
C THR A 28 7.02 13.06 3.82
N VAL A 29 7.60 11.97 3.30
CA VAL A 29 7.27 10.60 3.73
C VAL A 29 7.72 10.43 5.18
N GLN A 30 6.79 10.06 6.05
CA GLN A 30 7.07 9.74 7.46
C GLN A 30 7.17 8.24 7.70
N GLY A 31 6.56 7.44 6.83
CA GLY A 31 6.60 5.98 6.93
C GLY A 31 5.86 5.33 5.77
N TYR A 32 5.61 4.04 5.94
CA TYR A 32 5.00 3.17 4.95
C TYR A 32 4.02 2.22 5.64
N SER A 33 2.89 1.96 5.01
CA SER A 33 1.84 1.09 5.53
C SER A 33 1.49 0.03 4.50
N VAL A 34 1.27 -1.20 4.97
CA VAL A 34 0.86 -2.34 4.13
C VAL A 34 -0.59 -2.68 4.41
N TYR A 35 -1.41 -2.75 3.37
CA TYR A 35 -2.84 -3.02 3.46
C TYR A 35 -3.24 -4.28 2.70
N LEU A 36 -4.30 -4.93 3.18
CA LEU A 36 -5.07 -5.89 2.40
C LEU A 36 -6.36 -5.25 1.93
N ARG A 37 -6.55 -5.20 0.61
CA ARG A 37 -7.77 -4.70 -0.02
C ARG A 37 -8.77 -5.83 -0.20
N VAL A 38 -10.02 -5.58 0.15
CA VAL A 38 -11.16 -6.49 0.00
C VAL A 38 -12.26 -5.76 -0.77
N GLU A 39 -12.83 -6.41 -1.79
CA GLU A 39 -13.96 -5.86 -2.54
C GLU A 39 -15.31 -6.32 -1.95
N GLU A 40 -16.12 -5.37 -1.53
CA GLU A 40 -17.46 -5.57 -0.98
C GLU A 40 -18.51 -5.80 -2.07
N SER A 41 -19.65 -6.39 -1.69
CA SER A 41 -20.65 -6.85 -2.67
C SER A 41 -21.38 -5.69 -3.37
N ASN A 42 -21.23 -4.48 -2.83
CA ASN A 42 -21.72 -3.24 -3.40
C ASN A 42 -20.70 -2.57 -4.34
N GLY A 43 -19.56 -3.22 -4.63
CA GLY A 43 -18.48 -2.66 -5.45
C GLY A 43 -17.57 -1.67 -4.73
N CYS A 44 -17.78 -1.44 -3.42
CA CYS A 44 -16.84 -0.68 -2.61
C CYS A 44 -15.60 -1.53 -2.28
N ALA A 45 -14.45 -0.90 -2.09
CA ALA A 45 -13.26 -1.56 -1.56
C ALA A 45 -12.99 -1.11 -0.12
N LEU A 46 -12.65 -2.06 0.75
CA LEU A 46 -12.14 -1.80 2.10
C LEU A 46 -10.66 -2.16 2.14
N ALA A 47 -9.84 -1.33 2.78
CA ALA A 47 -8.44 -1.61 3.04
C ALA A 47 -8.24 -1.76 4.55
N THR A 48 -7.61 -2.87 4.96
CA THR A 48 -7.26 -3.10 6.38
C THR A 48 -5.75 -3.02 6.53
N CYS A 49 -5.27 -2.17 7.45
CA CYS A 49 -3.83 -2.08 7.74
C CYS A 49 -3.35 -3.39 8.36
N VAL A 50 -2.25 -3.91 7.82
CA VAL A 50 -1.54 -5.10 8.32
C VAL A 50 -0.40 -4.68 9.24
N ALA A 51 0.39 -3.70 8.82
CA ALA A 51 1.54 -3.19 9.55
C ALA A 51 2.01 -1.84 9.00
N ASP A 52 2.62 -1.06 9.89
CA ASP A 52 3.30 0.20 9.59
C ASP A 52 4.81 0.04 9.79
N TYR A 53 5.59 0.78 9.00
CA TYR A 53 7.04 0.76 9.00
C TYR A 53 7.63 2.14 8.77
N ASP A 54 8.73 2.46 9.45
CA ASP A 54 9.44 3.73 9.26
C ASP A 54 10.26 3.77 7.96
N THR A 55 10.55 2.61 7.36
CA THR A 55 11.40 2.49 6.16
C THR A 55 10.78 1.57 5.11
N ILE A 56 11.08 1.85 3.83
CA ILE A 56 10.45 1.16 2.69
C ILE A 56 10.87 -0.32 2.59
N GLY A 57 12.09 -0.68 2.98
CA GLY A 57 12.64 -2.03 2.79
C GLY A 57 11.78 -3.11 3.47
N PRO A 58 11.63 -3.07 4.81
CA PRO A 58 10.80 -4.04 5.53
C PRO A 58 9.32 -4.04 5.09
N ALA A 59 8.78 -2.87 4.73
CA ALA A 59 7.41 -2.75 4.24
C ALA A 59 7.24 -3.46 2.89
N TYR A 60 8.20 -3.28 1.98
CA TYR A 60 8.21 -3.94 0.68
C TYR A 60 8.36 -5.46 0.81
N GLU A 61 9.29 -5.93 1.65
CA GLU A 61 9.47 -7.36 1.90
C GLU A 61 8.19 -8.02 2.44
N LEU A 62 7.49 -7.37 3.38
CA LEU A 62 6.21 -7.88 3.86
C LEU A 62 5.17 -7.90 2.75
N ALA A 63 5.03 -6.80 2.01
CA ALA A 63 4.02 -6.66 0.98
C ALA A 63 4.21 -7.69 -0.16
N GLU A 64 5.46 -7.91 -0.59
CA GLU A 64 5.82 -8.90 -1.58
C GLU A 64 5.53 -10.33 -1.09
N ARG A 65 5.90 -10.65 0.15
CA ARG A 65 5.60 -11.98 0.75
C ARG A 65 4.11 -12.25 0.83
N LEU A 66 3.30 -11.25 1.21
CA LEU A 66 1.85 -11.38 1.28
C LEU A 66 1.24 -11.56 -0.11
N SER A 67 1.71 -10.78 -1.10
CA SER A 67 1.26 -10.89 -2.49
C SER A 67 1.50 -12.30 -3.04
N GLN A 68 2.69 -12.84 -2.82
CA GLN A 68 3.03 -14.20 -3.23
C GLN A 68 2.23 -15.27 -2.47
N ALA A 69 2.15 -15.17 -1.15
CA ALA A 69 1.46 -16.15 -0.31
C ALA A 69 -0.04 -16.23 -0.59
N LEU A 70 -0.67 -15.11 -0.95
CA LEU A 70 -2.09 -15.02 -1.26
C LEU A 70 -2.39 -15.14 -2.76
N ALA A 71 -1.36 -15.12 -3.61
CA ALA A 71 -1.46 -15.08 -5.06
C ALA A 71 -2.35 -13.92 -5.56
N ILE A 72 -2.15 -12.73 -4.99
CA ILE A 72 -2.88 -11.50 -5.32
C ILE A 72 -1.90 -10.39 -5.71
N PRO A 73 -2.29 -9.42 -6.55
CA PRO A 73 -1.41 -8.34 -6.98
C PRO A 73 -0.88 -7.48 -5.82
N LEU A 74 0.36 -7.02 -5.97
CA LEU A 74 0.96 -5.97 -5.15
C LEU A 74 0.82 -4.63 -5.88
N ILE A 75 0.20 -3.65 -5.24
CA ILE A 75 0.06 -2.27 -5.71
C ILE A 75 1.00 -1.41 -4.88
N VAL A 76 2.06 -0.90 -5.51
CA VAL A 76 3.04 -0.03 -4.85
C VAL A 76 2.66 1.43 -5.07
N MET A 77 2.45 2.12 -3.96
CA MET A 77 1.96 3.49 -3.88
C MET A 77 2.95 4.40 -3.15
N THR A 78 4.23 4.25 -3.48
CA THR A 78 5.35 5.01 -2.91
C THR A 78 5.92 6.00 -3.91
N PRO A 79 6.52 7.12 -3.48
CA PRO A 79 7.11 8.10 -4.40
C PRO A 79 8.13 7.51 -5.39
N GLU A 80 8.94 6.55 -4.96
CA GLU A 80 9.95 5.90 -5.81
C GLU A 80 9.34 5.13 -7.00
N ALA A 81 8.29 4.34 -6.75
CA ALA A 81 7.59 3.59 -7.80
C ALA A 81 6.78 4.51 -8.75
N LEU A 82 6.57 5.77 -8.36
CA LEU A 82 5.78 6.75 -9.07
C LEU A 82 6.62 7.78 -9.81
N MET A 83 7.95 7.76 -9.65
CA MET A 83 8.80 8.61 -10.48
C MET A 83 8.62 8.20 -11.95
N PRO A 84 8.45 9.17 -12.87
CA PRO A 84 8.44 8.84 -14.28
C PRO A 84 9.77 8.17 -14.62
N VAL A 85 9.71 6.93 -15.12
CA VAL A 85 10.88 6.26 -15.67
C VAL A 85 11.42 7.19 -16.75
N LYS A 86 12.60 7.78 -16.51
CA LYS A 86 13.29 8.55 -17.56
C LYS A 86 13.46 7.62 -18.75
N SER A 87 12.73 7.92 -19.83
CA SER A 87 12.99 7.37 -21.17
C SER A 87 14.27 7.96 -21.73
#